data_AF-A0A7G8QDM6-F1
#
_entry.id   AF-A0A7G8QDM6-F1
#
_cell.length_a   1.000
_cell.length_b   1.000
_cell.length_c   1.000
_cell.angle_alpha   90.00
_cell.angle_beta   90.00
_cell.angle_gamma   90.00
#
_symmetry.space_group_name_H-M   'P 1'
#
loop_
_entity.id
_entity.type
_entity.pdbx_description
1 polymer ?
#
loop_
_entity_poly.entity_id
_entity_poly.type
_entity_poly.pdbx_seq_one_letter_code
_entity_poly.pdbx_strand_id
1 'polypeptide(L)'
;MTRTRRGYIARRRRTKMRLFASKFRGAHPILIRTIIQEKIRALLSAHRDRDRQKINFRRLWVTRINAVIREKKIWYPIIIVD
;
A
#
# COMPACT_ATOMS: atom_id res chain seq x y z
N MET A 1 12.22 7.27 -44.38
CA MET A 1 11.79 7.18 -42.96
C MET A 1 12.81 7.87 -42.07
N THR A 2 12.39 8.73 -41.15
CA THR A 2 13.28 9.61 -40.35
C THR A 2 13.56 9.03 -38.96
N ARG A 3 14.83 8.94 -38.55
CA ARG A 3 15.21 8.42 -37.22
C ARG A 3 14.88 9.44 -36.11
N THR A 4 13.88 9.14 -35.27
CA THR A 4 13.56 9.96 -34.10
C THR A 4 14.45 9.61 -32.90
N ARG A 5 15.14 10.61 -32.33
CA ARG A 5 16.02 10.40 -31.16
C ARG A 5 15.20 10.29 -29.87
N ARG A 6 15.51 9.28 -29.04
CA ARG A 6 14.80 8.99 -27.78
C ARG A 6 15.11 9.96 -26.61
N GLY A 7 16.19 10.75 -26.71
CA GLY A 7 16.89 11.41 -25.59
C GLY A 7 15.99 12.00 -24.49
N TYR A 8 15.22 13.05 -24.80
CA TYR A 8 14.39 13.77 -23.82
C TYR A 8 13.31 12.87 -23.20
N ILE A 9 12.66 12.04 -24.00
CA ILE A 9 11.59 11.12 -23.54
C ILE A 9 12.14 10.14 -22.50
N ALA A 10 13.35 9.61 -22.71
CA ALA A 10 14.00 8.71 -21.74
C ALA A 10 14.34 9.43 -20.43
N ARG A 11 14.84 10.67 -20.48
CA ARG A 11 15.12 11.49 -19.29
C ARG A 11 13.84 11.73 -18.49
N ARG A 12 12.77 12.18 -19.14
CA ARG A 12 11.47 12.45 -18.50
C ARG A 12 10.90 11.22 -17.80
N ARG A 13 10.97 10.04 -18.43
CA ARG A 13 10.53 8.76 -17.82
C ARG A 13 11.34 8.42 -16.55
N ARG A 14 12.67 8.59 -16.58
CA ARG A 14 13.53 8.35 -15.41
C ARG A 14 13.24 9.32 -14.27
N THR A 15 13.03 10.60 -14.56
CA THR A 15 12.67 11.59 -13.52
C THR A 15 11.35 11.23 -12.84
N LYS A 16 10.32 10.83 -13.60
CA LYS A 16 9.03 10.39 -13.03
C LYS A 16 9.19 9.15 -12.13
N MET A 17 10.01 8.19 -12.53
CA MET A 17 10.28 6.99 -11.71
C MET A 17 11.05 7.31 -10.44
N ARG A 18 12.06 8.20 -10.51
CA ARG A 18 12.79 8.67 -9.33
C ARG A 18 11.91 9.46 -8.36
N LEU A 19 10.99 10.27 -8.87
CA LEU A 19 10.04 11.00 -8.04
C LEU A 19 9.16 10.05 -7.22
N PHE A 20 8.62 9.00 -7.86
CA PHE A 20 7.89 7.93 -7.16
C PHE A 20 8.74 7.28 -6.08
N ALA A 21 10.03 7.08 -6.37
CA ALA A 21 10.94 6.37 -5.48
C ALA A 21 11.63 7.24 -4.41
N SER A 22 11.41 8.55 -4.40
CA SER A 22 12.13 9.51 -3.55
C SER A 22 12.05 9.20 -2.05
N LYS A 23 10.97 8.56 -1.61
CA LYS A 23 10.75 8.20 -0.20
C LYS A 23 11.26 6.80 0.18
N PHE A 24 11.77 6.00 -0.76
CA PHE A 24 12.39 4.72 -0.42
C PHE A 24 13.77 4.94 0.21
N ARG A 25 14.14 4.04 1.13
CA ARG A 25 15.43 4.10 1.84
C ARG A 25 16.55 3.43 1.04
N GLY A 26 17.81 3.67 1.38
CA GLY A 26 18.96 2.95 0.84
C GLY A 26 19.16 3.09 -0.68
N ALA A 27 19.49 1.99 -1.36
CA ALA A 27 19.80 1.97 -2.79
C ALA A 27 18.56 2.01 -3.72
N HIS A 28 17.35 1.92 -3.15
CA HIS A 28 16.09 1.89 -3.89
C HIS A 28 15.84 3.13 -4.79
N PRO A 29 16.08 4.39 -4.36
CA PRO A 29 15.95 5.55 -5.24
C PRO A 29 17.10 5.76 -6.24
N ILE A 30 18.21 5.01 -6.10
CA ILE A 30 19.45 5.22 -6.86
C ILE A 30 19.41 4.43 -8.18
N LEU A 31 19.13 3.13 -8.08
CA LEU A 31 19.19 2.19 -9.21
C LEU A 31 17.84 2.03 -9.90
N ILE A 32 17.78 2.28 -11.21
CA ILE A 32 16.52 2.22 -11.99
C ILE A 32 15.88 0.82 -11.94
N ARG A 33 16.70 -0.24 -11.99
CA ARG A 33 16.20 -1.62 -11.91
C ARG A 33 15.47 -1.87 -10.59
N THR A 34 16.06 -1.41 -9.50
CA THR A 34 15.47 -1.52 -8.16
C THR A 34 14.20 -0.69 -8.03
N ILE A 35 14.18 0.54 -8.56
CA ILE A 35 12.95 1.38 -8.59
C ILE A 35 11.80 0.63 -9.30
N ILE A 36 12.08 -0.02 -10.42
CA ILE A 36 11.05 -0.74 -11.19
C ILE A 36 10.51 -1.93 -10.38
N GLN A 37 11.39 -2.70 -9.75
CA GLN A 37 11.00 -3.84 -8.91
C GLN A 37 10.15 -3.39 -7.72
N GLU A 38 10.57 -2.35 -7.01
CA GLU A 38 9.83 -1.80 -5.86
C GLU A 38 8.51 -1.17 -6.29
N LYS A 39 8.46 -0.51 -7.45
CA LYS A 39 7.22 0.04 -7.98
C LYS A 39 6.19 -1.07 -8.23
N ILE A 40 6.59 -2.19 -8.83
CA ILE A 40 5.67 -3.31 -9.09
C ILE A 40 5.17 -3.89 -7.76
N ARG A 41 6.07 -4.12 -6.80
CA ARG A 41 5.70 -4.62 -5.46
C ARG A 41 4.74 -3.68 -4.74
N ALA A 42 5.05 -2.38 -4.72
CA ALA A 42 4.22 -1.37 -4.07
C ALA A 42 2.82 -1.29 -4.67
N LEU A 43 2.69 -1.38 -6.01
CA LEU A 43 1.38 -1.37 -6.67
C LEU A 43 0.55 -2.63 -6.35
N LEU A 44 1.19 -3.80 -6.31
CA LEU A 44 0.52 -5.06 -5.93
C LEU A 44 0.07 -5.03 -4.47
N SER A 45 0.91 -4.57 -3.56
CA SER A 45 0.55 -4.41 -2.14
C SER A 45 -0.56 -3.40 -1.97
N ALA A 46 -0.47 -2.22 -2.58
CA ALA A 46 -1.52 -1.19 -2.50
C ALA A 46 -2.87 -1.70 -3.01
N HIS A 47 -2.89 -2.51 -4.07
CA HIS A 47 -4.14 -3.09 -4.53
C HIS A 47 -4.75 -4.05 -3.50
N ARG A 48 -3.93 -4.98 -2.97
CA ARG A 48 -4.36 -5.95 -1.96
C ARG A 48 -4.81 -5.28 -0.66
N ASP A 49 -4.10 -4.24 -0.24
CA ASP A 49 -4.33 -3.58 1.04
C ASP A 49 -5.61 -2.75 1.03
N ARG A 50 -6.08 -2.26 -0.13
CA ARG A 50 -7.39 -1.59 -0.24
C ARG A 50 -8.55 -2.49 0.19
N ASP A 51 -8.51 -3.77 -0.15
CA ASP A 51 -9.56 -4.71 0.24
C ASP A 51 -9.39 -5.15 1.71
N ARG A 52 -8.15 -5.37 2.15
CA ARG A 52 -7.85 -5.69 3.56
C ARG A 52 -8.22 -4.56 4.51
N GLN A 53 -8.09 -3.30 4.08
CA GLN A 53 -8.41 -2.14 4.91
C GLN A 53 -9.88 -2.15 5.36
N LYS A 54 -10.81 -2.59 4.49
CA LYS A 54 -12.23 -2.75 4.84
C LYS A 54 -12.42 -3.78 5.95
N ILE A 55 -11.74 -4.92 5.85
CA ILE A 55 -11.76 -5.99 6.86
C ILE A 55 -11.15 -5.50 8.17
N ASN A 56 -10.01 -4.81 8.11
CA ASN A 56 -9.32 -4.29 9.29
C ASN A 56 -10.18 -3.28 10.06
N PHE A 57 -10.89 -2.38 9.35
CA PHE A 57 -11.83 -1.46 9.99
C PHE A 57 -13.01 -2.17 10.63
N ARG A 58 -13.59 -3.18 9.96
CA ARG A 58 -14.65 -4.01 10.56
C ARG A 58 -14.16 -4.71 11.82
N ARG A 59 -12.99 -5.34 11.78
CA ARG A 59 -12.38 -5.99 12.95
C ARG A 59 -12.17 -5.01 14.09
N LEU A 60 -11.61 -3.83 13.82
CA LEU A 60 -11.42 -2.77 14.81
C LEU A 60 -12.77 -2.33 15.43
N TRP A 61 -13.81 -2.21 14.61
CA TRP A 61 -15.15 -1.84 15.06
C TRP A 61 -15.75 -2.90 16.00
N VAL A 62 -15.66 -4.18 15.62
CA VAL A 62 -16.10 -5.30 16.46
C VAL A 62 -15.31 -5.33 17.77
N THR A 63 -13.99 -5.17 17.74
CA THR A 63 -13.15 -5.11 18.95
C THR A 63 -13.58 -3.98 19.89
N ARG A 64 -13.86 -2.78 19.35
CA ARG A 64 -14.30 -1.63 20.14
C ARG A 64 -15.68 -1.85 20.77
N ILE A 65 -16.63 -2.39 20.02
CA ILE A 65 -17.95 -2.74 20.55
C ILE A 65 -17.85 -3.79 21.66
N ASN A 66 -17.07 -4.85 21.41
CA ASN A 66 -16.90 -5.93 22.38
C ASN A 66 -16.23 -5.44 23.67
N ALA A 67 -15.31 -4.47 23.60
CA ALA A 67 -14.72 -3.85 24.80
C ALA A 67 -15.80 -3.15 25.65
N VAL A 68 -16.66 -2.34 25.03
CA VAL A 68 -17.75 -1.63 25.74
C VAL A 68 -18.78 -2.59 26.34
N ILE A 69 -19.12 -3.67 25.63
CA ILE A 69 -20.06 -4.69 26.15
C ILE A 69 -19.46 -5.41 27.36
N ARG A 70 -18.17 -5.75 27.33
CA ARG A 70 -17.46 -6.40 28.45
C ARG A 70 -17.43 -5.53 29.70
N GLU A 71 -17.20 -4.22 29.56
CA GLU A 71 -17.26 -3.28 30.68
C GLU A 71 -18.64 -3.24 31.34
N LYS A 72 -19.71 -3.38 30.56
CA LYS A 72 -21.09 -3.36 31.04
C LYS A 72 -21.59 -4.68 31.66
N LYS A 73 -20.72 -5.71 31.82
CA LYS A 73 -21.02 -7.02 32.46
C LYS A 73 -22.36 -7.65 32.05
N ILE A 74 -22.78 -7.45 30.80
CA ILE A 74 -23.98 -8.11 30.30
C ILE A 74 -23.57 -9.57 30.03
N TRP A 75 -24.00 -10.49 30.87
CA TRP A 75 -23.76 -11.93 30.76
C TRP A 75 -24.49 -12.50 29.54
N TYR A 76 -23.97 -12.23 28.36
CA TYR A 76 -24.27 -13.04 27.19
C TYR A 76 -22.94 -13.50 26.59
N PRO A 77 -22.75 -14.82 26.42
CA PRO A 77 -21.70 -15.33 25.56
C PRO A 77 -22.13 -15.10 24.10
N ILE A 78 -22.50 -13.88 23.73
CA ILE A 78 -22.77 -13.51 22.34
C ILE A 78 -21.41 -13.17 21.75
N ILE A 79 -20.71 -14.23 21.38
CA ILE A 79 -19.53 -14.13 20.57
C ILE A 79 -20.06 -13.69 19.20
N ILE A 80 -19.96 -12.39 18.91
CA ILE A 80 -20.02 -11.92 17.51
C ILE A 80 -18.73 -12.44 16.88
N VAL A 81 -18.78 -13.72 16.48
CA VAL A 81 -17.73 -14.42 15.75
C VAL A 81 -17.81 -13.95 14.31
N ASP A 82 -16.68 -13.50 13.77
CA ASP A 82 -16.43 -13.49 12.32
C ASP A 82 -16.22 -14.93 11.82
#